data_AF-A0A099KH10-F1
#
_entry.id   AF-A0A099KH10-F1
#
_cell.length_a   1.000
_cell.length_b   1.000
_cell.length_c   1.000
_cell.angle_alpha   90.00
_cell.angle_beta   90.00
_cell.angle_gamma   90.00
#
_symmetry.space_group_name_H-M   'P 1'
#
loop_
_entity.id
_entity.type
_entity.pdbx_description
1 polymer ?
#
loop_
_entity_poly.entity_id
_entity_poly.type
_entity_poly.pdbx_seq_one_letter_code
_entity_poly.pdbx_strand_id
1 'polypeptide(L)'
;MQSIKRLILLSILSLTVVLSGCSDPYIAQIQGQTPVTEQRIAQLGDALANGQVRNANLINQYAAKVLELKPDLQPLIAEFKKDASIQGPMYLALLDRVNTVKNQPQMFADNKAIYQELMNIYQAADPVLYSDALSDPLNVLADMSDGALPRINSQNKAQSLIDNNAQDFGVGSQLVGNPSYGQWQTNSSGMSFWAWYGMYSMMGNMFGGNRIYYDSWGRNRGYSYYNDYGRSRYTSPSNLRKQNQVETRTRKSFASKGQKFTSTYNKNRSGSSGLSKQSQNAQKTASKFRSNSSSKFSNKSKFASKSKYSKKPRFRKKRKSFISRGFRRRR
;
A
#
# COMPACT_ATOMS: atom_id res chain seq x y z
N MET A 1 -36.67 45.49 34.71
CA MET A 1 -36.16 44.14 35.05
C MET A 1 -36.56 43.04 34.05
N GLN A 2 -37.81 42.99 33.55
CA GLN A 2 -38.24 41.95 32.59
C GLN A 2 -37.50 41.97 31.23
N SER A 3 -37.15 43.16 30.72
CA SER A 3 -36.46 43.31 29.43
C SER A 3 -35.03 42.76 29.45
N ILE A 4 -34.34 42.89 30.59
CA ILE A 4 -32.98 42.35 30.80
C ILE A 4 -33.03 40.81 30.89
N LYS A 5 -34.03 40.23 31.56
CA LYS A 5 -34.22 38.78 31.60
C LYS A 5 -34.49 38.18 30.22
N ARG A 6 -35.26 38.87 29.35
CA ARG A 6 -35.50 38.44 27.96
C ARG A 6 -34.25 38.52 27.10
N LEU A 7 -33.42 39.56 27.28
CA LEU A 7 -32.16 39.71 26.55
C LEU A 7 -31.13 38.64 26.92
N ILE A 8 -31.05 38.28 28.22
CA ILE A 8 -30.19 37.21 28.71
C ILE A 8 -30.68 35.84 28.20
N LEU A 9 -32.00 35.58 28.19
CA LEU A 9 -32.55 34.33 27.65
C LEU A 9 -32.29 34.17 26.14
N LEU A 10 -32.42 35.26 25.36
CA LEU A 10 -32.12 35.27 23.93
C LEU A 10 -30.62 35.08 23.66
N SER A 11 -29.75 35.66 24.49
CA SER A 11 -28.30 35.45 24.41
C SER A 11 -27.91 33.99 24.70
N ILE A 12 -28.47 33.39 25.75
CA ILE A 12 -28.24 31.97 26.10
C ILE A 12 -28.78 31.05 25.00
N LEU A 13 -29.96 31.33 24.44
CA LEU A 13 -30.55 30.56 23.35
C LEU A 13 -29.75 30.70 22.04
N SER A 14 -29.21 31.89 21.76
CA SER A 14 -28.32 32.09 20.61
C SER A 14 -26.99 31.34 20.77
N LEU A 15 -26.47 31.26 22.01
CA LEU A 15 -25.25 30.54 22.32
C LEU A 15 -25.44 29.01 22.21
N THR A 16 -26.59 28.48 22.62
CA THR A 16 -26.89 27.03 22.48
C THR A 16 -27.12 26.60 21.02
N VAL A 17 -27.69 27.47 20.18
CA VAL A 17 -27.85 27.21 18.73
C VAL A 17 -26.52 27.29 17.98
N VAL A 18 -25.61 28.18 18.39
CA VAL A 18 -24.26 28.25 17.79
C VAL A 18 -23.37 27.07 18.25
N LEU A 19 -23.58 26.53 19.46
CA LEU A 19 -22.85 25.34 19.93
C LEU A 19 -23.28 24.02 19.23
N SER A 20 -24.46 23.96 18.63
CA SER A 20 -24.97 22.75 17.96
C SER A 20 -24.57 22.66 16.47
N GLY A 21 -23.82 23.64 15.94
CA GLY A 21 -23.42 23.73 14.53
C GLY A 21 -22.11 23.05 14.13
N CYS A 22 -21.35 22.45 15.05
CA CYS A 22 -20.07 21.79 14.75
C CYS A 22 -20.24 20.27 14.68
N SER A 23 -21.15 19.77 13.84
CA SER A 23 -21.25 18.33 13.58
C SER A 23 -20.11 17.91 12.64
N ASP A 24 -19.28 16.97 13.09
CA ASP A 24 -18.21 16.43 12.26
C ASP A 24 -18.83 15.67 11.07
N PRO A 25 -18.58 16.10 9.81
CA PRO A 25 -19.22 15.53 8.63
C PRO A 25 -18.87 14.05 8.41
N TYR A 26 -17.82 13.53 9.05
CA TYR A 26 -17.40 12.14 8.90
C TYR A 26 -18.17 11.17 9.81
N ILE A 27 -18.86 11.62 10.87
CA ILE A 27 -19.56 10.71 11.80
C ILE A 27 -20.64 9.91 11.08
N ALA A 28 -21.53 10.59 10.34
CA ALA A 28 -22.58 9.93 9.57
C ALA A 28 -22.00 9.03 8.46
N GLN A 29 -20.90 9.45 7.83
CA GLN A 29 -20.20 8.65 6.82
C GLN A 29 -19.60 7.37 7.41
N ILE A 30 -19.00 7.45 8.59
CA ILE A 30 -18.46 6.28 9.31
C ILE A 30 -19.59 5.32 9.68
N GLN A 31 -20.69 5.84 10.23
CA GLN A 31 -21.85 5.05 10.62
C GLN A 31 -22.45 4.29 9.43
N GLY A 32 -22.60 4.96 8.28
CA GLY A 32 -23.10 4.32 7.06
C GLY A 32 -22.10 3.36 6.40
N GLN A 33 -20.81 3.70 6.41
CA GLN A 33 -19.79 2.90 5.71
C GLN A 33 -19.36 1.65 6.47
N THR A 34 -19.35 1.69 7.81
CA THR A 34 -18.89 0.56 8.64
C THR A 34 -19.58 -0.76 8.26
N PRO A 35 -20.92 -0.88 8.26
CA PRO A 35 -21.59 -2.14 7.91
C PRO A 35 -21.33 -2.58 6.46
N VAL A 36 -21.22 -1.62 5.53
CA VAL A 36 -20.89 -1.90 4.12
C VAL A 36 -19.50 -2.52 4.00
N THR A 37 -18.53 -2.00 4.76
CA THR A 37 -17.17 -2.54 4.81
C THR A 37 -17.13 -3.93 5.44
N GLU A 38 -17.88 -4.16 6.53
CA GLU A 38 -17.98 -5.50 7.16
C GLU A 38 -18.59 -6.51 6.20
N GLN A 39 -19.71 -6.16 5.55
CA GLN A 39 -20.34 -7.01 4.55
C GLN A 39 -19.39 -7.34 3.39
N ARG A 40 -18.58 -6.37 2.95
CA ARG A 40 -17.59 -6.59 1.88
C ARG A 40 -16.50 -7.58 2.29
N ILE A 41 -16.04 -7.53 3.55
CA ILE A 41 -15.08 -8.52 4.07
C ILE A 41 -15.72 -9.90 4.14
N ALA A 42 -16.95 -10.01 4.63
CA ALA A 42 -17.67 -11.28 4.69
C ALA A 42 -17.82 -11.91 3.29
N GLN A 43 -18.24 -11.10 2.30
CA GLN A 43 -18.32 -11.53 0.90
C GLN A 43 -16.97 -12.00 0.34
N LEU A 44 -15.86 -11.35 0.72
CA LEU A 44 -14.53 -11.83 0.35
C LEU A 44 -14.23 -13.19 1.00
N GLY A 45 -14.60 -13.38 2.26
CA GLY A 45 -14.46 -14.65 2.97
C GLY A 45 -15.21 -15.77 2.26
N ASP A 46 -16.46 -15.52 1.87
CA ASP A 46 -17.27 -16.45 1.08
C ASP A 46 -16.64 -16.73 -0.29
N ALA A 47 -16.13 -15.70 -0.96
CA ALA A 47 -15.46 -15.84 -2.25
C ALA A 47 -14.17 -16.68 -2.15
N LEU A 48 -13.43 -16.58 -1.04
CA LEU A 48 -12.26 -17.42 -0.77
C LEU A 48 -12.70 -18.87 -0.51
N ALA A 49 -13.70 -19.09 0.35
CA ALA A 49 -14.22 -20.42 0.67
C ALA A 49 -14.79 -21.15 -0.55
N ASN A 50 -15.47 -20.42 -1.44
CA ASN A 50 -16.09 -20.95 -2.65
C ASN A 50 -15.14 -21.01 -3.86
N GLY A 51 -13.84 -20.74 -3.69
CA GLY A 51 -12.86 -20.81 -4.78
C GLY A 51 -13.09 -19.77 -5.90
N GLN A 52 -13.70 -18.63 -5.59
CA GLN A 52 -13.99 -17.56 -6.55
C GLN A 52 -12.83 -16.58 -6.72
N VAL A 53 -11.82 -16.63 -5.83
CA VAL A 53 -10.61 -15.80 -5.92
C VAL A 53 -9.54 -16.54 -6.73
N ARG A 54 -9.33 -16.11 -7.98
CA ARG A 54 -8.42 -16.78 -8.95
C ARG A 54 -7.05 -17.11 -8.37
N ASN A 55 -6.35 -16.12 -7.81
CA ASN A 55 -4.99 -16.35 -7.32
C ASN A 55 -4.95 -17.18 -6.02
N ALA A 56 -6.04 -17.25 -5.25
CA ALA A 56 -6.13 -18.18 -4.12
C ALA A 56 -6.13 -19.64 -4.63
N ASN A 57 -6.87 -19.93 -5.69
CA ASN A 57 -6.85 -21.25 -6.32
C ASN A 57 -5.46 -21.60 -6.86
N LEU A 58 -4.78 -20.64 -7.49
CA LEU A 58 -3.41 -20.83 -7.99
C LEU A 58 -2.41 -21.06 -6.84
N ILE A 59 -2.56 -20.39 -5.69
CA ILE A 59 -1.73 -20.65 -4.50
C ILE A 59 -1.85 -22.12 -4.10
N ASN A 60 -3.06 -22.68 -4.06
CA ASN A 60 -3.25 -24.10 -3.72
C ASN A 60 -2.56 -25.04 -4.72
N GLN A 61 -2.67 -24.75 -6.03
CA GLN A 61 -2.03 -25.55 -7.07
C GLN A 61 -0.50 -25.45 -7.02
N TYR A 62 0.03 -24.24 -6.87
CA TYR A 62 1.47 -23.99 -6.80
C TYR A 62 2.06 -24.60 -5.54
N ALA A 63 1.39 -24.46 -4.40
CA ALA A 63 1.81 -25.06 -3.14
C ALA A 63 1.88 -26.60 -3.24
N ALA A 64 0.88 -27.24 -3.87
CA ALA A 64 0.92 -28.69 -4.09
C ALA A 64 2.13 -29.07 -4.95
N LYS A 65 2.39 -28.33 -6.04
CA LYS A 65 3.52 -28.64 -6.92
C LYS A 65 4.88 -28.40 -6.25
N VAL A 66 5.02 -27.32 -5.50
CA VAL A 66 6.26 -27.03 -4.76
C VAL A 66 6.49 -28.06 -3.67
N LEU A 67 5.43 -28.57 -3.03
CA LEU A 67 5.54 -29.61 -2.02
C LEU A 67 6.07 -30.94 -2.59
N GLU A 68 5.64 -31.30 -3.80
CA GLU A 68 6.21 -32.45 -4.52
C GLU A 68 7.69 -32.27 -4.82
N LEU A 69 8.09 -31.06 -5.23
CA LEU A 69 9.48 -30.76 -5.62
C LEU A 69 10.41 -30.58 -4.42
N LYS A 70 9.90 -30.04 -3.32
CA LYS A 70 10.68 -29.63 -2.14
C LYS A 70 9.92 -29.97 -0.85
N PRO A 71 9.82 -31.27 -0.50
CA PRO A 71 9.08 -31.71 0.68
C PRO A 71 9.63 -31.12 1.99
N ASP A 72 10.93 -30.83 2.07
CA ASP A 72 11.56 -30.22 3.25
C ASP A 72 11.01 -28.83 3.58
N LEU A 73 10.34 -28.18 2.63
CA LEU A 73 9.70 -26.86 2.81
C LEU A 73 8.25 -26.96 3.25
N GLN A 74 7.73 -28.15 3.58
CA GLN A 74 6.33 -28.38 3.94
C GLN A 74 5.78 -27.36 4.95
N PRO A 75 6.46 -27.03 6.07
CA PRO A 75 5.92 -26.09 7.05
C PRO A 75 5.70 -24.69 6.47
N LEU A 76 6.63 -24.23 5.64
CA LEU A 76 6.55 -22.92 4.98
C LEU A 76 5.49 -22.92 3.87
N ILE A 77 5.41 -23.99 3.09
CA ILE A 77 4.39 -24.13 2.03
C ILE A 77 2.99 -24.17 2.65
N ALA A 78 2.81 -24.89 3.77
CA ALA A 78 1.55 -24.94 4.50
C ALA A 78 1.13 -23.55 5.00
N GLU A 79 2.09 -22.71 5.40
CA GLU A 79 1.82 -21.32 5.77
C GLU A 79 1.32 -20.50 4.57
N PHE A 80 1.97 -20.61 3.41
CA PHE A 80 1.52 -19.95 2.18
C PHE A 80 0.15 -20.44 1.69
N LYS A 81 -0.20 -21.71 1.91
CA LYS A 81 -1.55 -22.21 1.57
C LYS A 81 -2.64 -21.46 2.33
N LYS A 82 -2.36 -20.93 3.53
CA LYS A 82 -3.34 -20.15 4.28
C LYS A 82 -3.72 -18.85 3.57
N ASP A 83 -2.82 -18.25 2.78
CA ASP A 83 -3.13 -17.06 1.97
C ASP A 83 -4.26 -17.31 0.95
N ALA A 84 -4.56 -18.57 0.63
CA ALA A 84 -5.67 -18.95 -0.24
C ALA A 84 -7.03 -19.04 0.49
N SER A 85 -7.10 -18.74 1.79
CA SER A 85 -8.30 -18.94 2.61
C SER A 85 -8.51 -17.82 3.63
N ILE A 86 -9.58 -17.93 4.42
CA ILE A 86 -9.89 -17.00 5.53
C ILE A 86 -8.87 -17.07 6.68
N GLN A 87 -7.97 -18.06 6.67
CA GLN A 87 -6.87 -18.17 7.63
C GLN A 87 -5.64 -17.37 7.18
N GLY A 88 -5.68 -16.76 5.98
CA GLY A 88 -4.57 -16.01 5.42
C GLY A 88 -4.27 -14.72 6.19
N PRO A 89 -3.00 -14.39 6.42
CA PRO A 89 -2.62 -13.21 7.20
C PRO A 89 -3.14 -11.91 6.61
N MET A 90 -3.32 -11.82 5.29
CA MET A 90 -3.92 -10.66 4.65
C MET A 90 -5.42 -10.51 4.95
N TYR A 91 -6.19 -11.62 4.96
CA TYR A 91 -7.61 -11.59 5.29
C TYR A 91 -7.82 -11.29 6.77
N LEU A 92 -7.07 -11.96 7.65
CA LEU A 92 -7.09 -11.71 9.09
C LEU A 92 -6.74 -10.27 9.43
N ALA A 93 -5.79 -9.66 8.73
CA ALA A 93 -5.47 -8.24 8.90
C ALA A 93 -6.65 -7.31 8.54
N LEU A 94 -7.50 -7.66 7.56
CA LEU A 94 -8.70 -6.87 7.25
C LEU A 94 -9.72 -6.94 8.39
N LEU A 95 -9.92 -8.12 8.97
CA LEU A 95 -10.79 -8.31 10.14
C LEU A 95 -10.29 -7.52 11.34
N ASP A 96 -8.99 -7.61 11.66
CA ASP A 96 -8.39 -6.85 12.76
C ASP A 96 -8.55 -5.33 12.57
N ARG A 97 -8.36 -4.85 11.34
CA ARG A 97 -8.45 -3.42 11.02
C ARG A 97 -9.87 -2.89 11.14
N VAL A 98 -10.89 -3.62 10.68
CA VAL A 98 -12.29 -3.20 10.86
C VAL A 98 -12.69 -3.26 12.34
N ASN A 99 -12.20 -4.26 13.08
CA ASN A 99 -12.40 -4.33 14.53
C ASN A 99 -11.74 -3.15 15.26
N THR A 100 -10.56 -2.73 14.83
CA THR A 100 -9.87 -1.55 15.36
C THR A 100 -10.68 -0.28 15.12
N VAL A 101 -11.27 -0.11 13.93
CA VAL A 101 -12.17 1.02 13.63
C VAL A 101 -13.36 1.05 14.61
N LYS A 102 -13.99 -0.10 14.85
CA LYS A 102 -15.19 -0.20 15.68
C LYS A 102 -14.91 -0.02 17.17
N ASN A 103 -13.86 -0.67 17.66
CA ASN A 103 -13.64 -0.85 19.09
C ASN A 103 -12.53 0.05 19.64
N GLN A 104 -11.70 0.63 18.76
CA GLN A 104 -10.55 1.44 19.13
C GLN A 104 -10.41 2.71 18.26
N PRO A 105 -11.47 3.52 18.07
CA PRO A 105 -11.42 4.72 17.23
C PRO A 105 -10.37 5.75 17.68
N GLN A 106 -9.99 5.76 18.97
CA GLN A 106 -8.92 6.58 19.53
C GLN A 106 -7.52 6.30 18.96
N MET A 107 -7.33 5.14 18.29
CA MET A 107 -6.05 4.80 17.65
C MET A 107 -5.80 5.60 16.35
N PHE A 108 -6.84 6.24 15.84
CA PHE A 108 -6.83 7.09 14.65
C PHE A 108 -6.65 8.56 15.04
N ALA A 109 -6.10 9.36 14.12
CA ALA A 109 -5.82 10.77 14.40
C ALA A 109 -7.09 11.63 14.47
N ASP A 110 -8.07 11.34 13.62
CA ASP A 110 -9.35 12.03 13.51
C ASP A 110 -10.40 11.13 12.82
N ASN A 111 -11.67 11.54 12.81
CA ASN A 111 -12.75 10.81 12.15
C ASN A 111 -12.53 10.67 10.64
N LYS A 112 -11.85 11.64 10.02
CA LYS A 112 -11.44 11.53 8.61
C LYS A 112 -10.52 10.32 8.39
N ALA A 113 -9.54 10.09 9.27
CA ALA A 113 -8.65 8.94 9.19
C ALA A 113 -9.39 7.62 9.38
N ILE A 114 -10.42 7.59 10.25
CA ILE A 114 -11.31 6.43 10.40
C ILE A 114 -12.06 6.14 9.09
N TYR A 115 -12.70 7.16 8.52
CA TYR A 115 -13.43 7.00 7.26
C TYR A 115 -12.51 6.57 6.11
N GLN A 116 -11.31 7.15 6.02
CA GLN A 116 -10.30 6.73 5.04
C GLN A 116 -9.86 5.29 5.24
N GLU A 117 -9.74 4.83 6.48
CA GLU A 117 -9.42 3.43 6.75
C GLU A 117 -10.56 2.50 6.31
N LEU A 118 -11.81 2.84 6.58
CA LEU A 118 -12.96 2.07 6.09
C LEU A 118 -12.97 1.97 4.56
N MET A 119 -12.65 3.05 3.85
CA MET A 119 -12.50 3.04 2.39
C MET A 119 -11.35 2.13 1.93
N ASN A 120 -10.20 2.17 2.61
CA ASN A 120 -9.05 1.33 2.28
C ASN A 120 -9.38 -0.15 2.47
N ILE A 121 -10.04 -0.50 3.58
CA ILE A 121 -10.48 -1.87 3.89
C ILE A 121 -11.51 -2.32 2.86
N TYR A 122 -12.53 -1.50 2.56
CA TYR A 122 -13.56 -1.83 1.57
C TYR A 122 -12.96 -2.15 0.19
N GLN A 123 -11.99 -1.34 -0.26
CA GLN A 123 -11.27 -1.59 -1.52
C GLN A 123 -10.36 -2.82 -1.44
N ALA A 124 -9.70 -3.05 -0.31
CA ALA A 124 -8.85 -4.22 -0.11
C ALA A 124 -9.67 -5.52 -0.09
N ALA A 125 -10.92 -5.45 0.35
CA ALA A 125 -11.84 -6.59 0.38
C ALA A 125 -12.52 -6.88 -0.97
N ASP A 126 -12.20 -6.14 -2.04
CA ASP A 126 -12.66 -6.48 -3.39
C ASP A 126 -11.96 -7.75 -3.91
N PRO A 127 -12.68 -8.80 -4.34
CA PRO A 127 -12.07 -10.08 -4.75
C PRO A 127 -11.04 -9.96 -5.88
N VAL A 128 -11.21 -9.01 -6.81
CA VAL A 128 -10.26 -8.81 -7.91
C VAL A 128 -8.98 -8.14 -7.38
N LEU A 129 -9.13 -7.09 -6.56
CA LEU A 129 -7.98 -6.41 -5.94
C LEU A 129 -7.25 -7.28 -4.93
N TYR A 130 -7.98 -8.17 -4.25
CA TYR A 130 -7.45 -9.16 -3.32
C TYR A 130 -6.71 -10.25 -4.08
N SER A 131 -7.29 -10.79 -5.16
CA SER A 131 -6.60 -11.72 -6.06
C SER A 131 -5.29 -11.10 -6.57
N ASP A 132 -5.30 -9.87 -7.04
CA ASP A 132 -4.06 -9.21 -7.49
C ASP A 132 -3.04 -9.06 -6.35
N ALA A 133 -3.48 -8.83 -5.12
CA ALA A 133 -2.58 -8.75 -3.97
C ALA A 133 -1.95 -10.09 -3.58
N LEU A 134 -2.70 -11.18 -3.75
CA LEU A 134 -2.20 -12.54 -3.59
C LEU A 134 -1.14 -12.92 -4.64
N SER A 135 -0.87 -12.09 -5.65
CA SER A 135 0.24 -12.37 -6.58
C SER A 135 1.59 -12.41 -5.88
N ASP A 136 1.78 -11.62 -4.81
CA ASP A 136 3.07 -11.60 -4.10
C ASP A 136 3.36 -12.95 -3.43
N PRO A 137 2.51 -13.51 -2.53
CA PRO A 137 2.74 -14.85 -1.96
C PRO A 137 2.71 -15.96 -3.02
N LEU A 138 1.85 -15.87 -4.03
CA LEU A 138 1.85 -16.81 -5.16
C LEU A 138 3.19 -16.85 -5.90
N ASN A 139 3.79 -15.69 -6.13
CA ASN A 139 5.10 -15.61 -6.78
C ASN A 139 6.23 -16.09 -5.88
N VAL A 140 6.05 -16.11 -4.55
CA VAL A 140 7.03 -16.75 -3.65
C VAL A 140 7.03 -18.25 -3.92
N LEU A 141 5.85 -18.89 -4.00
CA LEU A 141 5.75 -20.30 -4.36
C LEU A 141 6.35 -20.57 -5.75
N ALA A 142 6.10 -19.67 -6.72
CA ALA A 142 6.73 -19.78 -8.03
C ALA A 142 8.27 -19.74 -7.95
N ASP A 143 8.82 -18.80 -7.17
CA ASP A 143 10.27 -18.70 -6.98
C ASP A 143 10.86 -19.88 -6.20
N MET A 144 10.10 -20.48 -5.27
CA MET A 144 10.50 -21.69 -4.55
C MET A 144 10.61 -22.91 -5.48
N SER A 145 9.93 -22.90 -6.62
CA SER A 145 9.95 -24.00 -7.59
C SER A 145 11.19 -24.02 -8.49
N ASP A 146 12.15 -23.11 -8.29
CA ASP A 146 13.37 -22.93 -9.10
C ASP A 146 13.10 -22.82 -10.61
N GLY A 147 11.99 -22.15 -10.97
CA GLY A 147 11.62 -21.88 -12.36
C GLY A 147 10.66 -22.90 -12.98
N ALA A 148 10.26 -23.94 -12.26
CA ALA A 148 9.25 -24.90 -12.74
C ALA A 148 7.84 -24.29 -12.87
N LEU A 149 7.55 -23.23 -12.10
CA LEU A 149 6.29 -22.51 -12.12
C LEU A 149 6.50 -21.06 -12.57
N PRO A 150 5.65 -20.54 -13.48
CA PRO A 150 5.74 -19.16 -13.93
C PRO A 150 5.21 -18.22 -12.86
N ARG A 151 5.81 -17.02 -12.77
CA ARG A 151 5.26 -15.92 -11.99
C ARG A 151 3.94 -15.42 -12.62
N ILE A 152 3.02 -15.00 -11.76
CA ILE A 152 1.68 -14.52 -12.09
C ILE A 152 1.58 -13.04 -11.73
N ASN A 153 0.90 -12.28 -12.60
CA ASN A 153 0.74 -10.83 -12.47
C ASN A 153 2.06 -10.03 -12.44
N SER A 154 3.19 -10.71 -12.67
CA SER A 154 4.53 -10.13 -12.69
C SER A 154 5.41 -10.78 -13.76
N GLN A 155 6.39 -10.02 -14.24
CA GLN A 155 7.45 -10.55 -15.09
C GLN A 155 8.23 -11.64 -14.35
N ASN A 156 8.90 -12.51 -15.11
CA ASN A 156 9.81 -13.50 -14.53
C ASN A 156 10.90 -12.83 -13.67
N LYS A 157 11.51 -13.61 -12.76
CA LYS A 157 12.47 -13.09 -11.77
C LYS A 157 13.65 -12.37 -12.42
N ALA A 158 14.29 -13.00 -13.40
CA ALA A 158 15.48 -12.47 -14.06
C ALA A 158 15.19 -11.13 -14.75
N GLN A 159 14.10 -11.04 -15.53
CA GLN A 159 13.70 -9.81 -16.20
C GLN A 159 13.36 -8.71 -15.21
N SER A 160 12.63 -9.04 -14.13
CA SER A 160 12.31 -8.06 -13.09
C SER A 160 13.56 -7.51 -12.39
N LEU A 161 14.63 -8.29 -12.27
CA LEU A 161 15.90 -7.81 -11.70
C LEU A 161 16.59 -6.82 -12.65
N ILE A 162 16.64 -7.16 -13.94
CA ILE A 162 17.24 -6.31 -14.98
C ILE A 162 16.47 -4.99 -15.12
N ASP A 163 15.15 -5.05 -15.31
CA ASP A 163 14.30 -3.88 -15.57
C ASP A 163 14.31 -2.85 -14.43
N ASN A 164 14.59 -3.30 -13.20
CA ASN A 164 14.60 -2.45 -12.01
C ASN A 164 15.99 -2.11 -11.50
N ASN A 165 17.07 -2.62 -12.13
CA ASN A 165 18.41 -2.65 -11.55
C ASN A 165 18.39 -3.15 -10.10
N ALA A 166 17.61 -4.22 -9.88
CA ALA A 166 17.34 -4.77 -8.57
C ALA A 166 18.34 -5.86 -8.20
N GLN A 167 18.57 -6.02 -6.90
CA GLN A 167 19.37 -7.08 -6.33
C GLN A 167 18.46 -8.27 -6.00
N ASP A 168 18.98 -9.48 -6.15
CA ASP A 168 18.31 -10.67 -5.65
C ASP A 168 18.46 -10.74 -4.12
N PHE A 169 17.36 -10.50 -3.42
CA PHE A 169 17.27 -10.64 -1.96
C PHE A 169 16.77 -12.02 -1.53
N GLY A 170 16.75 -12.98 -2.46
CA GLY A 170 16.25 -14.32 -2.24
C GLY A 170 14.75 -14.44 -2.43
N VAL A 171 14.28 -15.67 -2.22
CA VAL A 171 12.86 -16.03 -2.22
C VAL A 171 12.13 -15.27 -1.11
N GLY A 172 10.96 -14.73 -1.41
CA GLY A 172 10.18 -13.95 -0.43
C GLY A 172 10.45 -12.46 -0.44
N SER A 173 11.44 -11.97 -1.19
CA SER A 173 11.79 -10.54 -1.25
C SER A 173 10.64 -9.61 -1.64
N GLN A 174 9.64 -10.12 -2.35
CA GLN A 174 8.39 -9.44 -2.69
C GLN A 174 7.47 -9.17 -1.48
N LEU A 175 7.54 -9.98 -0.43
CA LEU A 175 6.73 -9.80 0.78
C LEU A 175 7.34 -8.81 1.77
N VAL A 176 8.62 -8.45 1.57
CA VAL A 176 9.31 -7.52 2.44
C VAL A 176 8.58 -6.18 2.47
N GLY A 177 8.38 -5.64 3.68
CA GLY A 177 7.64 -4.42 3.92
C GLY A 177 6.14 -4.61 4.10
N ASN A 178 5.58 -5.78 3.79
CA ASN A 178 4.17 -6.09 4.03
C ASN A 178 3.94 -6.55 5.49
N PRO A 179 3.16 -5.79 6.30
CA PRO A 179 2.96 -6.09 7.71
C PRO A 179 2.22 -7.41 7.97
N SER A 180 1.62 -8.03 6.96
CA SER A 180 1.04 -9.38 7.09
C SER A 180 2.08 -10.47 7.29
N TYR A 181 3.33 -10.26 6.85
CA TYR A 181 4.37 -11.31 6.84
C TYR A 181 5.57 -10.99 7.74
N GLY A 182 5.67 -9.76 8.25
CA GLY A 182 6.78 -9.35 9.10
C GLY A 182 6.74 -7.87 9.46
N GLN A 183 7.85 -7.39 10.01
CA GLN A 183 8.01 -6.00 10.40
C GLN A 183 9.45 -5.51 10.27
N TRP A 184 9.61 -4.20 10.10
CA TRP A 184 10.91 -3.55 10.21
C TRP A 184 11.30 -3.41 11.68
N GLN A 185 12.46 -3.93 12.05
CA GLN A 185 13.08 -3.76 13.36
C GLN A 185 14.34 -2.91 13.21
N THR A 186 14.60 -2.02 14.18
CA THR A 186 15.81 -1.20 14.21
C THR A 186 16.75 -1.74 15.29
N ASN A 187 18.01 -2.01 14.93
CA ASN A 187 19.03 -2.45 15.88
C ASN A 187 19.68 -1.26 16.63
N SER A 188 20.54 -1.56 17.60
CA SER A 188 21.31 -0.56 18.36
C SER A 188 22.18 0.35 17.47
N SER A 189 22.64 -0.16 16.32
CA SER A 189 23.39 0.60 15.31
C SER A 189 22.52 1.57 14.50
N GLY A 190 21.21 1.64 14.76
CA GLY A 190 20.27 2.50 14.05
C GLY A 190 19.88 2.00 12.65
N MET A 191 20.37 0.82 12.24
CA MET A 191 20.02 0.20 10.97
C MET A 191 18.71 -0.57 11.12
N SER A 192 17.82 -0.44 10.14
CA SER A 192 16.54 -1.16 10.13
C SER A 192 16.63 -2.38 9.22
N PHE A 193 16.20 -3.53 9.71
CA PHE A 193 16.17 -4.80 8.99
C PHE A 193 14.77 -5.44 9.05
N TRP A 194 14.47 -6.26 8.06
CA TRP A 194 13.20 -6.98 7.99
C TRP A 194 13.23 -8.22 8.88
N ALA A 195 12.20 -8.36 9.73
CA ALA A 195 11.99 -9.51 10.59
C ALA A 195 10.69 -10.19 10.21
N TRP A 196 10.76 -11.47 9.83
CA TRP A 196 9.62 -12.30 9.45
C TRP A 196 8.83 -12.76 10.68
N TYR A 197 7.53 -13.01 10.50
CA TYR A 197 6.66 -13.59 11.54
C TYR A 197 6.63 -15.12 11.49
N GLY A 198 6.63 -15.77 12.66
CA GLY A 198 6.37 -17.21 12.80
C GLY A 198 7.17 -18.07 11.82
N MET A 199 6.48 -18.92 11.07
CA MET A 199 7.08 -19.85 10.10
C MET A 199 7.69 -19.16 8.88
N TYR A 200 7.31 -17.91 8.56
CA TYR A 200 7.96 -17.12 7.51
C TYR A 200 9.44 -16.82 7.84
N SER A 201 9.86 -16.95 9.10
CA SER A 201 11.28 -16.84 9.50
C SER A 201 12.18 -17.86 8.81
N MET A 202 11.63 -19.00 8.39
CA MET A 202 12.35 -19.99 7.58
C MET A 202 12.86 -19.40 6.27
N MET A 203 12.18 -18.39 5.69
CA MET A 203 12.67 -17.74 4.47
C MET A 203 14.01 -17.04 4.68
N GLY A 204 14.21 -16.39 5.84
CA GLY A 204 15.46 -15.72 6.16
C GLY A 204 16.62 -16.71 6.34
N ASN A 205 16.35 -17.90 6.87
CA ASN A 205 17.38 -18.90 7.16
C ASN A 205 17.70 -19.78 5.94
N MET A 206 16.69 -20.16 5.16
CA MET A 206 16.84 -21.17 4.10
C MET A 206 17.13 -20.55 2.71
N PHE A 207 16.69 -19.32 2.44
CA PHE A 207 16.80 -18.71 1.11
C PHE A 207 17.78 -17.54 1.01
N GLY A 208 18.77 -17.48 1.90
CA GLY A 208 19.91 -16.61 1.68
C GLY A 208 20.41 -15.80 2.87
N GLY A 209 20.14 -16.21 4.12
CA GLY A 209 20.93 -15.96 5.35
C GLY A 209 21.22 -14.51 5.77
N ASN A 210 20.93 -13.53 4.93
CA ASN A 210 21.34 -12.15 5.09
C ASN A 210 20.14 -11.33 5.52
N ARG A 211 20.30 -10.60 6.62
CA ARG A 211 19.31 -9.63 7.07
C ARG A 211 19.03 -8.65 5.94
N ILE A 212 17.77 -8.56 5.54
CA ILE A 212 17.35 -7.61 4.50
C ILE A 212 17.26 -6.23 5.16
N TYR A 213 18.25 -5.38 4.91
CA TYR A 213 18.29 -4.02 5.44
C TYR A 213 17.43 -3.07 4.59
N TYR A 214 16.71 -2.17 5.27
CA TYR A 214 15.73 -1.27 4.66
C TYR A 214 16.32 -0.37 3.58
N ASP A 215 17.53 0.14 3.79
CA ASP A 215 18.21 1.05 2.88
C ASP A 215 18.69 0.36 1.60
N SER A 216 19.28 -0.84 1.73
CA SER A 216 19.69 -1.65 0.59
C SER A 216 18.48 -2.16 -0.19
N TRP A 217 17.53 -2.79 0.50
CA TRP A 217 16.31 -3.30 -0.10
C TRP A 217 15.49 -2.20 -0.76
N GLY A 218 15.30 -1.07 -0.10
CA GLY A 218 14.48 0.00 -0.64
C GLY A 218 14.97 0.54 -1.99
N ARG A 219 16.30 0.61 -2.15
CA ARG A 219 16.96 1.07 -3.37
C ARG A 219 16.96 0.00 -4.46
N ASN A 220 17.19 -1.25 -4.09
CA ASN A 220 17.47 -2.35 -5.01
C ASN A 220 16.35 -3.39 -5.08
N ARG A 221 15.13 -3.11 -4.59
CA ARG A 221 14.02 -4.08 -4.67
C ARG A 221 13.47 -4.22 -6.08
N GLY A 222 13.01 -5.43 -6.38
CA GLY A 222 12.16 -5.72 -7.54
C GLY A 222 10.70 -5.32 -7.32
N TYR A 223 9.87 -5.75 -8.28
CA TYR A 223 8.42 -5.54 -8.26
C TYR A 223 7.73 -6.31 -7.14
N SER A 224 6.78 -5.67 -6.47
CA SER A 224 5.82 -6.31 -5.56
C SER A 224 4.50 -5.56 -5.64
N TYR A 225 3.40 -6.30 -5.80
CA TYR A 225 2.07 -5.68 -5.82
C TYR A 225 1.83 -4.85 -4.57
N TYR A 226 2.14 -5.39 -3.39
CA TYR A 226 1.96 -4.68 -2.13
C TYR A 226 2.71 -3.34 -2.14
N ASN A 227 4.00 -3.35 -2.47
CA ASN A 227 4.83 -2.16 -2.39
C ASN A 227 4.47 -1.10 -3.43
N ASP A 228 4.04 -1.53 -4.62
CA ASP A 228 3.83 -0.66 -5.78
C ASP A 228 2.35 -0.21 -5.95
N TYR A 229 1.38 -1.03 -5.49
CA TYR A 229 -0.06 -0.80 -5.70
C TYR A 229 -0.91 -0.97 -4.42
N GLY A 230 -0.49 -1.83 -3.50
CA GLY A 230 -1.31 -2.31 -2.39
C GLY A 230 -1.11 -1.59 -1.06
N ARG A 231 0.01 -0.89 -0.86
CA ARG A 231 0.48 -0.47 0.48
C ARG A 231 -0.54 0.29 1.31
N SER A 232 -1.24 1.28 0.75
CA SER A 232 -2.25 2.03 1.51
C SER A 232 -3.49 1.21 1.87
N ARG A 233 -3.80 0.17 1.09
CA ARG A 233 -4.98 -0.67 1.24
C ARG A 233 -4.75 -1.83 2.19
N TYR A 234 -3.55 -2.38 2.21
CA TYR A 234 -3.17 -3.57 3.00
C TYR A 234 -2.27 -3.25 4.21
N THR A 235 -2.17 -1.98 4.62
CA THR A 235 -1.42 -1.58 5.81
C THR A 235 -2.31 -0.76 6.72
N SER A 236 -2.44 -1.18 7.98
CA SER A 236 -3.15 -0.40 8.99
C SER A 236 -2.46 0.97 9.22
N PRO A 237 -3.19 2.02 9.61
CA PRO A 237 -2.61 3.33 9.86
C PRO A 237 -1.49 3.33 10.90
N SER A 238 -1.56 2.48 11.92
CA SER A 238 -0.49 2.29 12.91
C SER A 238 0.78 1.71 12.29
N ASN A 239 0.66 0.68 11.45
CA ASN A 239 1.80 0.10 10.75
C ASN A 239 2.37 1.04 9.68
N LEU A 240 1.52 1.82 9.01
CA LEU A 240 1.96 2.82 8.05
C LEU A 240 2.80 3.91 8.72
N ARG A 241 2.41 4.36 9.93
CA ARG A 241 3.21 5.26 10.76
C ARG A 241 4.57 4.66 11.10
N LYS A 242 4.64 3.40 11.54
CA LYS A 242 5.91 2.70 11.83
C LYS A 242 6.83 2.65 10.60
N GLN A 243 6.30 2.30 9.43
CA GLN A 243 7.07 2.27 8.20
C GLN A 243 7.59 3.66 7.80
N ASN A 244 6.77 4.72 7.97
CA ASN A 244 7.19 6.10 7.70
C ASN A 244 8.27 6.58 8.69
N GLN A 245 8.26 6.09 9.93
CA GLN A 245 9.32 6.35 10.90
C GLN A 245 10.64 5.71 10.48
N VAL A 246 10.63 4.46 10.02
CA VAL A 246 11.80 3.76 9.47
C VAL A 246 12.39 4.54 8.28
N GLU A 247 11.53 4.97 7.37
CA GLU A 247 11.95 5.79 6.23
C GLU A 247 12.56 7.14 6.67
N THR A 248 11.94 7.80 7.65
CA THR A 248 12.41 9.08 8.18
C THR A 248 13.77 8.95 8.87
N ARG A 249 13.97 7.90 9.67
CA ARG A 249 15.26 7.60 10.31
C ARG A 249 16.34 7.31 9.27
N THR A 250 16.02 6.48 8.28
CA THR A 250 16.95 6.15 7.18
C THR A 250 17.33 7.41 6.40
N ARG A 251 16.36 8.26 6.06
CA ARG A 251 16.60 9.55 5.41
C ARG A 251 17.55 10.43 6.22
N LYS A 252 17.37 10.51 7.55
CA LYS A 252 18.26 11.27 8.44
C LYS A 252 19.68 10.69 8.45
N SER A 253 19.82 9.37 8.52
CA SER A 253 21.13 8.68 8.48
C SER A 253 21.89 8.92 7.17
N PHE A 254 21.18 8.93 6.03
CA PHE A 254 21.78 9.26 4.74
C PHE A 254 22.21 10.74 4.68
N ALA A 255 21.36 11.64 5.17
CA ALA A 255 21.67 13.07 5.22
C ALA A 255 22.90 13.36 6.09
N SER A 256 23.05 12.71 7.25
CA SER A 256 24.24 12.88 8.10
C SER A 256 25.52 12.34 7.45
N LYS A 257 25.41 11.41 6.51
CA LYS A 257 26.54 10.87 5.72
C LYS A 257 26.79 11.65 4.42
N GLY A 258 26.06 12.75 4.17
CA GLY A 258 26.12 13.50 2.91
C GLY A 258 25.58 12.74 1.69
N GLN A 259 24.84 11.65 1.89
CA GLN A 259 24.32 10.78 0.83
C GLN A 259 22.89 11.16 0.43
N LYS A 260 22.55 10.96 -0.85
CA LYS A 260 21.17 11.13 -1.33
C LYS A 260 20.31 9.94 -0.95
N PHE A 261 19.22 10.18 -0.24
CA PHE A 261 18.20 9.17 0.06
C PHE A 261 17.12 9.14 -1.02
N THR A 262 16.90 7.96 -1.62
CA THR A 262 15.74 7.71 -2.48
C THR A 262 14.74 6.87 -1.71
N SER A 263 13.52 7.38 -1.52
CA SER A 263 12.48 6.65 -0.81
C SER A 263 12.05 5.41 -1.58
N THR A 264 11.90 4.32 -0.84
CA THR A 264 11.44 3.00 -1.30
C THR A 264 10.08 3.00 -1.99
N TYR A 265 9.22 3.95 -1.60
CA TYR A 265 7.82 4.01 -2.04
C TYR A 265 7.51 5.19 -2.95
N ASN A 266 8.54 5.96 -3.34
CA ASN A 266 8.35 7.15 -4.20
C ASN A 266 8.08 6.81 -5.66
N LYS A 267 8.43 5.59 -6.11
CA LYS A 267 8.27 5.15 -7.49
C LYS A 267 7.84 3.70 -7.52
N ASN A 268 6.97 3.40 -8.47
CA ASN A 268 6.63 2.03 -8.78
C ASN A 268 7.78 1.36 -9.55
N ARG A 269 7.99 0.09 -9.26
CA ARG A 269 8.90 -0.78 -10.00
C ARG A 269 8.23 -1.27 -11.29
N SER A 270 9.03 -1.43 -12.33
CA SER A 270 8.63 -2.09 -13.57
C SER A 270 8.43 -3.58 -13.29
N GLY A 271 7.48 -4.22 -13.96
CA GLY A 271 7.30 -5.66 -13.82
C GLY A 271 5.88 -6.11 -13.54
N SER A 272 4.93 -5.19 -13.34
CA SER A 272 3.51 -5.57 -13.33
C SER A 272 3.07 -6.03 -14.72
N SER A 273 2.72 -7.30 -14.88
CA SER A 273 2.21 -7.87 -16.13
C SER A 273 0.90 -8.59 -15.89
N GLY A 274 -0.22 -8.06 -16.36
CA GLY A 274 -1.54 -8.69 -16.16
C GLY A 274 -2.28 -8.25 -14.88
N LEU A 275 -1.92 -7.11 -14.29
CA LEU A 275 -2.75 -6.49 -13.24
C LEU A 275 -4.12 -6.08 -13.78
N SER A 276 -5.15 -6.23 -12.95
CA SER A 276 -6.49 -5.77 -13.28
C SER A 276 -6.54 -4.24 -13.48
N LYS A 277 -7.51 -3.79 -14.30
CA LYS A 277 -7.80 -2.36 -14.46
C LYS A 277 -8.19 -1.72 -13.12
N GLN A 278 -8.85 -2.48 -12.26
CA GLN A 278 -9.23 -2.10 -10.91
C GLN A 278 -8.00 -1.72 -10.09
N SER A 279 -6.94 -2.54 -10.12
CA SER A 279 -5.67 -2.25 -9.41
C SER A 279 -4.99 -0.99 -9.93
N GLN A 280 -4.95 -0.81 -11.24
CA GLN A 280 -4.38 0.39 -11.87
C GLN A 280 -5.15 1.67 -11.52
N ASN A 281 -6.49 1.58 -11.44
CA ASN A 281 -7.35 2.70 -11.09
C ASN A 281 -7.30 3.04 -9.60
N ALA A 282 -7.28 2.01 -8.73
CA ALA A 282 -7.22 2.17 -7.28
C ALA A 282 -5.95 2.92 -6.83
N GLN A 283 -4.83 2.73 -7.52
CA GLN A 283 -3.61 3.48 -7.27
C GLN A 283 -3.79 4.99 -7.54
N LYS A 284 -4.45 5.34 -8.65
CA LYS A 284 -4.72 6.73 -9.00
C LYS A 284 -5.64 7.39 -7.98
N THR A 285 -6.64 6.68 -7.48
CA THR A 285 -7.56 7.22 -6.45
C THR A 285 -6.87 7.42 -5.11
N ALA A 286 -5.98 6.52 -4.68
CA ALA A 286 -5.22 6.66 -3.44
C ALA A 286 -4.35 7.94 -3.41
N SER A 287 -3.80 8.35 -4.57
CA SER A 287 -3.04 9.62 -4.66
C SER A 287 -3.89 10.88 -4.44
N LYS A 288 -5.18 10.85 -4.82
CA LYS A 288 -6.11 11.98 -4.66
C LYS A 288 -6.51 12.22 -3.20
N PHE A 289 -6.67 11.14 -2.42
CA PHE A 289 -6.94 11.26 -0.98
C PHE A 289 -5.71 11.75 -0.20
N ARG A 290 -4.49 11.45 -0.67
CA ARG A 290 -3.23 11.96 -0.11
C ARG A 290 -2.99 13.45 -0.39
N SER A 291 -3.31 13.94 -1.60
CA SER A 291 -3.12 15.36 -1.96
C SER A 291 -3.99 16.31 -1.15
N ASN A 292 -5.14 15.86 -0.64
CA ASN A 292 -6.01 16.64 0.25
C ASN A 292 -5.55 16.62 1.72
N SER A 293 -4.46 15.93 2.05
CA SER A 293 -3.89 15.90 3.41
C SER A 293 -2.61 16.73 3.55
N SER A 294 -1.91 17.02 2.44
CA SER A 294 -0.68 17.82 2.45
C SER A 294 -0.89 19.32 2.22
N SER A 295 -2.09 19.77 1.88
CA SER A 295 -2.36 21.20 1.59
C SER A 295 -2.53 22.10 2.81
N LYS A 296 -2.46 21.58 4.04
CA LYS A 296 -2.59 22.39 5.28
C LYS A 296 -1.30 22.65 6.07
N PHE A 297 -0.16 22.05 5.70
CA PHE A 297 1.12 22.27 6.41
C PHE A 297 2.27 22.79 5.54
N SER A 298 1.99 23.25 4.31
CA SER A 298 2.96 23.97 3.48
C SER A 298 2.44 25.35 3.03
N ASN A 299 1.85 26.13 3.94
CA ASN A 299 1.80 27.59 3.77
C ASN A 299 3.13 28.18 4.22
N LYS A 300 4.20 27.91 3.45
CA LYS A 300 5.43 28.69 3.53
C LYS A 300 5.15 30.03 2.83
N SER A 301 4.87 31.05 3.65
CA SER A 301 5.01 32.48 3.39
C SER A 301 5.31 32.87 1.92
N LYS A 302 4.25 33.19 1.15
CA LYS A 302 4.36 33.97 -0.11
C LYS A 302 4.35 35.48 0.16
N PHE A 303 5.07 35.91 1.20
CA PHE A 303 5.33 37.32 1.50
C PHE A 303 6.82 37.51 1.81
N ALA A 304 7.68 37.22 0.85
CA ALA A 304 9.06 37.72 0.85
C ALA A 304 9.66 37.64 -0.56
N SER A 305 10.24 38.75 -1.00
CA SER A 305 11.03 38.97 -2.23
C SER A 305 10.26 39.05 -3.57
N LYS A 306 9.66 40.21 -3.81
CA LYS A 306 9.41 40.70 -5.16
C LYS A 306 10.51 41.72 -5.51
N SER A 307 11.75 41.26 -5.72
CA SER A 307 12.76 42.11 -6.38
C SER A 307 12.58 41.98 -7.89
N LYS A 308 12.15 43.08 -8.50
CA LYS A 308 12.09 43.25 -9.96
C LYS A 308 13.52 43.48 -10.43
N TYR A 309 14.13 42.52 -11.14
CA TYR A 309 15.04 42.81 -12.27
C TYR A 309 15.46 41.51 -13.00
N SER A 310 15.61 41.61 -14.32
CA SER A 310 16.02 40.58 -15.31
C SER A 310 14.93 39.61 -15.83
N LYS A 311 14.08 40.11 -16.73
CA LYS A 311 13.43 39.26 -17.75
C LYS A 311 14.33 39.20 -18.98
N LYS A 312 14.87 38.01 -19.31
CA LYS A 312 15.27 37.65 -20.69
C LYS A 312 14.28 36.61 -21.23
N PRO A 313 13.65 36.83 -22.40
CA PRO A 313 12.70 35.86 -22.97
C PRO A 313 13.45 34.71 -23.64
N ARG A 314 13.07 33.46 -23.31
CA ARG A 314 13.52 32.26 -24.06
C ARG A 314 12.46 31.90 -25.10
N PHE A 315 12.83 32.03 -26.37
CA PHE A 315 12.06 31.60 -27.52
C PHE A 315 11.81 30.07 -27.50
N ARG A 316 10.54 29.69 -27.67
CA ARG A 316 10.06 28.32 -27.76
C ARG A 316 10.21 27.80 -29.19
N LYS A 317 11.21 26.95 -29.46
CA LYS A 317 11.32 26.20 -30.72
C LYS A 317 10.13 25.23 -30.84
N LYS A 318 9.23 25.46 -31.80
CA LYS A 318 8.18 24.51 -32.21
C LYS A 318 8.84 23.35 -32.99
N ARG A 319 8.54 22.11 -32.58
CA ARG A 319 8.84 20.90 -33.36
C ARG A 319 7.88 20.82 -34.55
N LYS A 320 8.40 20.60 -35.75
CA LYS A 320 7.62 20.32 -36.96
C LYS A 320 7.10 18.88 -36.90
N SER A 321 5.78 18.72 -37.00
CA SER A 321 5.11 17.45 -37.29
C SER A 321 4.79 17.40 -38.77
N PHE A 322 5.35 16.44 -39.51
CA PHE A 322 4.90 16.14 -40.87
C PHE A 322 3.71 15.19 -40.78
N ILE A 323 2.54 15.69 -41.18
CA ILE A 323 1.36 14.91 -41.52
C ILE A 323 1.34 14.85 -43.04
N SER A 324 1.44 13.66 -43.63
CA SER A 324 1.08 13.44 -45.03
C SER A 324 -0.13 12.50 -45.08
N ARG A 325 -1.22 13.00 -45.65
CA ARG A 325 -2.36 12.23 -46.19
C ARG A 325 -2.53 12.70 -47.63
N GLY A 326 -2.74 11.77 -48.57
CA GLY A 326 -3.17 12.13 -49.92
C GLY A 326 -3.03 11.03 -50.98
N PHE A 327 -4.08 10.21 -51.09
CA PHE A 327 -4.50 9.31 -52.18
C PHE A 327 -4.01 9.61 -53.61
N ARG A 328 -3.79 8.53 -54.40
CA ARG A 328 -4.34 8.41 -55.77
C ARG A 328 -4.47 6.95 -56.24
N ARG A 329 -5.71 6.53 -56.53
CA ARG A 329 -6.08 5.41 -57.41
C ARG A 329 -5.90 5.88 -58.86
N ARG A 330 -5.36 5.05 -59.75
CA ARG A 330 -5.89 4.87 -61.12
C ARG A 330 -5.23 3.70 -61.85
N ARG A 331 -6.12 2.83 -62.34
CA ARG A 331 -6.10 1.89 -63.46
C ARG A 331 -4.87 1.03 -63.66
#